data_AF-A0A522LUG4-F1
#
_entry.id   AF-A0A522LUG4-F1
#
_cell.length_a   1.000
_cell.length_b   1.000
_cell.length_c   1.000
_cell.angle_alpha   90.00
_cell.angle_beta   90.00
_cell.angle_gamma   90.00
#
_symmetry.space_group_name_H-M   'P 1'
#
loop_
_entity.id
_entity.type
_entity.pdbx_description
1 polymer ?
#
loop_
_entity_poly.entity_id
_entity_poly.type
_entity_poly.pdbx_seq_one_letter_code
_entity_poly.pdbx_strand_id
1 'polypeptide(L)' 'CVQVVGTDGQPQAREHVRDPKGHLQGACHVFGHAWALVRPDGYLAATGEAVDEPLVRAIEKCLGHV' A
#
# COMPACT_ATOMS: atom_id res chain seq x y z
N CYS A 1 -2.65 -8.96 2.00
CA CYS A 1 -2.11 -7.69 1.47
C CYS A 1 -2.81 -7.42 0.14
N VAL A 2 -3.23 -6.18 -0.10
CA VAL A 2 -4.14 -5.86 -1.22
C VAL A 2 -3.37 -5.16 -2.33
N GLN A 3 -3.42 -5.72 -3.54
CA GLN A 3 -2.87 -5.06 -4.72
C GLN A 3 -3.85 -4.01 -5.25
N VAL A 4 -3.37 -2.80 -5.55
CA VAL A 4 -4.14 -1.79 -6.28
C VAL A 4 -3.88 -1.96 -7.78
N VAL A 5 -4.95 -2.10 -8.56
CA VAL A 5 -4.88 -2.40 -10.00
C VAL A 5 -5.53 -1.27 -10.79
N GLY A 6 -4.83 -0.73 -11.78
CA GLY A 6 -5.38 0.29 -12.70
C GLY A 6 -6.47 -0.29 -13.62
N THR A 7 -7.07 0.58 -14.44
CA THR A 7 -8.21 0.25 -15.31
C THR A 7 -8.02 -1.03 -16.14
N ASP A 8 -6.86 -1.15 -16.79
CA ASP A 8 -6.53 -2.26 -17.71
C ASP A 8 -5.53 -3.25 -17.10
N GLY A 9 -5.16 -3.07 -15.84
CA GLY A 9 -4.20 -3.93 -15.15
C GLY A 9 -4.79 -5.31 -14.86
N GLN A 10 -3.95 -6.35 -14.96
CA GLN A 10 -4.30 -7.68 -14.50
C GLN A 10 -3.86 -7.87 -13.04
N PRO A 11 -4.75 -8.32 -12.15
CA PRO A 11 -4.37 -8.62 -10.78
C PRO A 11 -3.42 -9.82 -10.74
N GLN A 12 -2.38 -9.70 -9.93
CA GLN A 12 -1.40 -10.76 -9.66
C GLN A 12 -1.49 -11.27 -8.22
N ALA A 13 -2.11 -10.51 -7.32
CA ALA A 13 -2.43 -10.92 -5.97
C ALA A 13 -3.85 -11.51 -5.87
N ARG A 14 -4.03 -12.45 -4.93
CA ARG A 14 -5.36 -13.01 -4.60
C ARG A 14 -6.34 -11.92 -4.18
N GLU A 15 -5.87 -11.00 -3.34
CA GLU A 15 -6.62 -9.84 -2.88
C GLU A 15 -6.23 -8.62 -3.71
N HIS A 16 -7.20 -8.01 -4.40
CA HIS A 16 -6.94 -6.84 -5.22
C HIS A 16 -8.16 -5.90 -5.25
N VAL A 17 -7.89 -4.62 -5.50
CA VAL A 17 -8.90 -3.57 -5.68
C VAL A 17 -8.60 -2.82 -6.98
N ARG A 18 -9.64 -2.55 -7.77
CA ARG A 18 -9.52 -1.72 -8.97
C ARG A 18 -9.61 -0.24 -8.60
N ASP A 19 -8.63 0.54 -9.03
CA ASP A 19 -8.58 1.99 -8.85
C ASP A 19 -8.48 2.70 -10.21
N PRO A 20 -9.54 2.64 -11.05
CA PRO A 20 -9.50 3.16 -12.42
C PRO A 20 -9.37 4.69 -12.50
N LYS A 21 -9.63 5.39 -11.39
CA LYS A 21 -9.55 6.86 -11.29
C LYS A 21 -8.31 7.34 -10.54
N GLY A 22 -7.48 6.43 -10.02
CA GLY A 22 -6.30 6.78 -9.22
C GLY A 22 -6.63 7.42 -7.87
N HIS A 23 -7.86 7.27 -7.36
CA HIS A 23 -8.27 7.90 -6.11
C HIS A 23 -7.62 7.24 -4.90
N LEU A 24 -7.49 5.91 -4.92
CA LEU A 24 -6.88 5.17 -3.82
C LEU A 24 -5.36 5.42 -3.79
N GLN A 25 -4.71 5.37 -4.95
CA GLN A 25 -3.30 5.76 -5.09
C GLN A 25 -3.06 7.21 -4.64
N GLY A 26 -3.91 8.14 -5.09
CA GLY A 26 -3.84 9.55 -4.71
C GLY A 26 -4.02 9.78 -3.21
N ALA A 27 -5.00 9.12 -2.59
CA ALA A 27 -5.25 9.22 -1.14
C ALA A 27 -4.07 8.68 -0.30
N CYS A 28 -3.36 7.68 -0.82
CA CYS A 28 -2.18 7.13 -0.17
C CYS A 28 -0.88 7.88 -0.53
N HIS A 29 -0.92 8.94 -1.35
CA HIS A 29 0.27 9.67 -1.84
C HIS A 29 1.34 8.76 -2.44
N VAL A 30 0.94 7.67 -3.10
CA VAL A 30 1.83 6.72 -3.77
C VAL A 30 1.61 6.79 -5.27
N PHE A 31 2.69 6.97 -6.03
CA PHE A 31 2.66 7.03 -7.48
C PHE A 31 3.63 5.99 -8.05
N GLY A 32 3.18 5.17 -9.00
CA GLY A 32 4.00 4.14 -9.64
C GLY A 32 4.03 2.81 -8.88
N HIS A 33 5.18 2.14 -8.88
CA HIS A 33 5.38 0.88 -8.16
C HIS A 33 5.72 1.19 -6.70
N ALA A 34 4.68 1.28 -5.87
CA ALA A 34 4.82 1.67 -4.48
C ALA A 34 3.83 0.89 -3.59
N TRP A 35 4.10 0.92 -2.29
CA TRP A 35 3.26 0.37 -1.25
C TRP A 35 2.83 1.46 -0.27
N ALA A 36 1.67 1.23 0.36
CA ALA A 36 1.14 2.03 1.45
C ALA A 36 0.74 1.09 2.59
N LEU A 37 1.17 1.40 3.81
CA LEU A 37 0.82 0.65 5.01
C LEU A 37 -0.31 1.38 5.73
N VAL A 38 -1.47 0.75 5.80
CA VAL A 38 -2.68 1.32 6.43
C VAL A 38 -2.97 0.57 7.72
N ARG A 39 -3.20 1.32 8.80
CA ARG A 39 -3.60 0.79 10.10
C ARG A 39 -5.05 0.30 10.09
N PRO A 40 -5.43 -0.60 11.01
CA PRO A 40 -6.81 -1.07 11.12
C PRO A 40 -7.86 0.04 11.35
N ASP A 41 -7.46 1.19 11.90
CA ASP A 41 -8.31 2.38 12.08
C ASP A 41 -8.42 3.28 10.83
N GLY A 42 -7.80 2.86 9.72
CA GLY A 42 -7.85 3.56 8.43
C GLY A 42 -6.76 4.63 8.25
N TYR A 43 -5.83 4.79 9.19
CA TYR A 43 -4.76 5.78 9.06
C TYR A 43 -3.58 5.29 8.22
N LEU A 44 -3.05 6.15 7.36
CA LEU A 44 -1.83 5.87 6.59
C LEU A 44 -0.61 5.96 7.51
N ALA A 45 0.08 4.84 7.70
CA ALA A 45 1.19 4.74 8.64
C ALA A 45 2.55 4.96 7.98
N ALA A 46 2.72 4.48 6.75
CA ALA A 46 3.95 4.64 5.97
C ALA A 46 3.68 4.39 4.47
N THR A 47 4.60 4.85 3.62
CA THR A 47 4.63 4.58 2.18
C THR A 47 6.07 4.32 1.74
N GLY A 48 6.25 3.66 0.60
CA GLY A 48 7.56 3.42 0.01
C GLY A 48 7.45 2.83 -1.39
N GLU A 49 8.57 2.82 -2.12
CA GLU A 49 8.61 2.34 -3.52
C GLU A 49 9.03 0.87 -3.61
N ALA A 50 9.97 0.44 -2.76
CA ALA A 50 10.51 -0.91 -2.77
C ALA A 50 10.10 -1.71 -1.53
N VAL A 51 10.15 -3.03 -1.65
CA VAL A 51 10.07 -3.94 -0.50
C VAL A 51 11.48 -4.06 0.09
N ASP A 52 11.73 -3.33 1.17
CA ASP A 52 13.05 -3.13 1.75
C ASP A 52 13.05 -3.13 3.29
N GLU A 53 14.21 -2.88 3.91
CA GLU A 53 14.35 -2.76 5.37
C GLU A 53 13.40 -1.69 5.98
N PRO A 54 13.27 -0.47 5.42
CA PRO A 54 12.28 0.51 5.86
C PRO A 54 10.85 -0.03 5.96
N LEU A 55 10.40 -0.82 5.00
CA LEU A 55 9.08 -1.45 5.07
C LEU A 55 8.95 -2.39 6.28
N VAL A 56 9.95 -3.25 6.53
CA VAL A 56 9.94 -4.18 7.67
C VAL A 56 9.85 -3.41 8.99
N ARG A 57 10.67 -2.37 9.17
CA ARG A 57 10.63 -1.50 10.36
C ARG A 57 9.29 -0.79 10.52
N ALA A 58 8.67 -0.34 9.43
CA ALA A 58 7.36 0.30 9.47
C ALA A 58 6.27 -0.66 9.94
N ILE A 59 6.32 -1.92 9.50
CA ILE A 59 5.40 -2.98 9.95
C ILE A 59 5.60 -3.24 11.45
N GLU A 60 6.84 -3.43 11.91
CA GLU A 60 7.15 -3.65 13.33
C GLU A 60 6.57 -2.54 14.21
N LYS A 61 6.81 -1.28 13.83
CA LYS A 61 6.28 -0.10 14.54
C LYS A 61 4.76 -0.08 14.57
N CYS A 62 4.09 -0.45 13.48
CA CYS A 62 2.63 -0.49 13.42
C CYS A 62 2.02 -1.61 14.26
N LEU A 63 2.77 -2.69 14.51
CA LEU A 63 2.39 -3.78 15.39
C LEU A 63 2.70 -3.48 16.87
N GLY A 64 3.28 -2.31 17.18
CA GLY A 64 3.60 -1.89 18.54
C GLY A 64 4.94 -2.41 19.06
N HIS A 65 5.81 -2.90 18.18
CA HIS A 65 7.21 -3.15 18.54
C HIS A 65 7.98 -1.82 18.55
N VAL A 66 8.88 -1.67 19.54
CA VAL A 66 9.72 -0.47 19.77
C VAL A 66 11.10 -0.60 19.15
#